data_AF-A0A1G2Z7P5-F1
#
_entry.id   AF-A0A1G2Z7P5-F1
#
_cell.length_a   1.000
_cell.length_b   1.000
_cell.length_c   1.000
_cell.angle_alpha   90.00
_cell.angle_beta   90.00
_cell.angle_gamma   90.00
#
_symmetry.space_group_name_H-M   'P 1'
#
loop_
_entity.id
_entity.type
_entity.pdbx_description
1 polymer ?
#
loop_
_entity_poly.entity_id
_entity_poly.type
_entity_poly.pdbx_seq_one_letter_code
_entity_poly.pdbx_strand_id
1 'polypeptide(L)'
;MEIRNTHGRGDYRERWLEKDLFAYERSNSALILLNNRLDAGYDQRRVDVDFAWGTTLVELTGNAAADGNVPELVTVDNDYYEGPSKATVRSLRNDGGDRGYLVYGLAPPQAAWGVGLTNVAEVLPGGMPAANDYANGLTRLTDLHVITEDRFNVCLTTQPVTLSGTRLEDGWTWTSTSTISRCCTTTGSSPAVGPAAISPETRSPTMPTWG
;
A
#
# COMPACT_ATOMS: atom_id res chain seq x y z
N MET A 1 -8.91 8.72 -0.54
CA MET A 1 -8.17 9.94 -0.11
C MET A 1 -6.80 9.59 0.47
N GLU A 2 -6.70 8.53 1.27
CA GLU A 2 -5.47 8.07 1.93
C GLU A 2 -4.29 7.84 0.97
N ILE A 3 -4.48 7.08 -0.11
CA ILE A 3 -3.43 6.77 -1.12
C ILE A 3 -2.72 8.02 -1.64
N ARG A 4 -3.44 9.13 -1.84
CA ARG A 4 -2.85 10.39 -2.31
C ARG A 4 -1.94 11.02 -1.25
N ASN A 5 -2.30 10.90 0.03
CA ASN A 5 -1.54 11.49 1.14
C ASN A 5 -0.25 10.70 1.43
N THR A 6 -0.30 9.38 1.28
CA THR A 6 0.82 8.46 1.58
C THR A 6 1.69 8.18 0.36
N HIS A 7 1.10 8.02 -0.82
CA HIS A 7 1.78 7.57 -2.04
C HIS A 7 1.73 8.58 -3.20
N GLY A 8 1.23 9.79 -2.97
CA GLY A 8 1.17 10.85 -3.99
C GLY A 8 2.50 11.61 -4.21
N ARG A 9 3.55 11.30 -3.45
CA ARG A 9 4.85 12.01 -3.48
C ARG A 9 5.77 11.44 -4.56
N GLY A 10 6.84 12.16 -4.90
CA GLY A 10 7.83 11.73 -5.90
C GLY A 10 7.59 12.32 -7.29
N ASP A 11 8.56 12.15 -8.17
CA ASP A 11 8.48 12.67 -9.53
C ASP A 11 7.56 11.79 -10.39
N TYR A 12 6.88 12.42 -11.34
CA TYR A 12 6.10 11.68 -12.33
C TYR A 12 7.05 11.00 -13.33
N ARG A 13 6.85 9.70 -13.54
CA ARG A 13 7.54 8.90 -14.56
C ARG A 13 6.52 8.16 -15.40
N GLU A 14 6.46 8.44 -16.70
CA GLU A 14 5.72 7.58 -17.61
C GLU A 14 6.44 6.23 -17.71
N ARG A 15 5.71 5.13 -17.53
CA ARG A 15 6.24 3.78 -17.60
C ARG A 15 5.71 3.00 -18.79
N TRP A 16 4.50 3.33 -19.24
CA TRP A 16 3.87 2.71 -20.39
C TRP A 16 2.76 3.58 -20.94
N LEU A 17 2.65 3.65 -22.27
CA LEU A 17 1.56 4.35 -22.95
C LEU A 17 1.12 3.57 -24.19
N GLU A 18 -0.15 3.17 -24.20
CA GLU A 18 -0.85 2.58 -25.33
C GLU A 18 -2.23 3.25 -25.48
N LYS A 19 -2.99 2.84 -26.50
CA LYS A 19 -4.34 3.35 -26.77
C LYS A 19 -5.27 3.22 -25.56
N ASP A 20 -5.32 2.03 -24.95
CA ASP A 20 -6.30 1.71 -23.92
C ASP A 20 -5.65 1.45 -22.54
N LEU A 21 -4.32 1.47 -22.45
CA LEU A 21 -3.55 1.18 -21.25
C LEU A 21 -2.52 2.29 -21.00
N PHE A 22 -2.46 2.78 -19.77
CA PHE A 22 -1.48 3.75 -19.33
C PHE A 22 -0.92 3.36 -17.97
N ALA A 23 0.40 3.40 -17.84
CA ALA A 23 1.08 3.18 -16.58
C ALA A 23 2.06 4.30 -16.30
N TYR A 24 2.01 4.84 -15.09
CA TYR A 24 2.96 5.82 -14.63
C TYR A 24 3.34 5.54 -13.18
N GLU A 25 4.50 6.03 -12.79
CA GLU A 25 4.99 5.95 -11.43
C GLU A 25 5.06 7.34 -10.82
N ARG A 26 4.76 7.40 -9.53
CA ARG A 26 5.25 8.41 -8.62
C ARG A 26 6.53 7.84 -8.02
N SER A 27 7.68 8.27 -8.54
CA SER A 27 8.99 7.65 -8.33
C SER A 27 9.21 7.23 -6.87
N ASN A 28 9.54 5.95 -6.65
CA ASN A 28 9.76 5.33 -5.34
C ASN A 28 8.56 5.40 -4.37
N SER A 29 7.36 5.71 -4.86
CA SER A 29 6.17 5.91 -4.04
C SER A 29 5.02 5.00 -4.46
N ALA A 30 4.56 5.09 -5.71
CA ALA A 30 3.51 4.22 -6.24
C ALA A 30 3.61 4.03 -7.75
N LEU A 31 3.21 2.86 -8.20
CA LEU A 31 2.95 2.52 -9.60
C LEU A 31 1.44 2.50 -9.84
N ILE A 32 0.98 3.31 -10.80
CA ILE A 32 -0.43 3.48 -11.13
C ILE A 32 -0.66 2.86 -12.50
N LEU A 33 -1.72 2.05 -12.61
CA LEU A 33 -2.15 1.40 -13.85
C LEU A 33 -3.58 1.82 -14.16
N LEU A 34 -3.81 2.33 -15.37
CA LEU A 34 -5.12 2.73 -15.85
C LEU A 34 -5.43 1.99 -17.15
N ASN A 35 -6.62 1.41 -17.26
CA ASN A 35 -7.09 0.71 -18.44
C ASN A 35 -8.57 0.99 -18.69
N ASN A 36 -8.88 1.60 -19.83
CA ASN A 36 -10.23 2.05 -20.16
C ASN A 36 -11.00 1.09 -21.07
N ARG A 37 -10.44 -0.11 -21.35
CA ARG A 37 -11.14 -1.13 -22.14
C ARG A 37 -12.46 -1.53 -21.50
N LEU A 38 -13.51 -1.61 -22.31
CA LEU A 38 -14.87 -1.90 -21.84
C LEU A 38 -15.21 -3.39 -21.83
N ASP A 39 -14.28 -4.26 -22.24
CA ASP A 39 -14.42 -5.71 -22.16
C ASP A 39 -13.72 -6.28 -20.91
N ALA A 40 -14.16 -7.46 -20.48
CA ALA A 40 -13.58 -8.16 -19.34
C ALA A 40 -12.12 -8.61 -19.57
N GLY A 41 -11.42 -8.82 -18.46
CA GLY A 41 -10.06 -9.37 -18.43
C GLY A 41 -9.02 -8.36 -17.95
N TYR A 42 -7.76 -8.67 -18.25
CA TYR A 42 -6.61 -7.85 -17.87
C TYR A 42 -5.61 -7.76 -19.02
N ASP A 43 -4.75 -6.74 -18.96
CA ASP A 43 -3.61 -6.60 -19.85
C ASP A 43 -2.32 -6.65 -19.02
N GLN A 44 -1.40 -7.54 -19.39
CA GLN A 44 -0.13 -7.74 -18.67
C GLN A 44 1.01 -6.98 -19.36
N ARG A 45 1.81 -6.24 -18.59
CA ARG A 45 3.02 -5.56 -19.07
C ARG A 45 4.17 -5.74 -18.08
N ARG A 46 5.38 -5.66 -18.60
CA ARG A 46 6.59 -5.55 -17.79
C ARG A 46 7.14 -4.15 -17.98
N VAL A 47 7.19 -3.39 -16.89
CA VAL A 47 7.51 -1.96 -16.91
C VAL A 47 8.74 -1.65 -16.07
N ASP A 48 9.52 -0.65 -16.46
CA ASP A 48 10.58 -0.12 -15.61
C ASP A 48 9.99 0.59 -14.39
N VAL A 49 10.68 0.51 -13.26
CA VAL A 49 10.28 1.19 -12.02
C VAL A 49 11.50 1.76 -11.30
N ASP A 50 11.32 2.79 -10.47
CA ASP A 50 12.41 3.36 -9.67
C ASP A 50 12.57 2.68 -8.30
N PHE A 51 11.64 1.79 -7.93
CA PHE A 51 11.73 0.98 -6.72
C PHE A 51 12.98 0.09 -6.71
N ALA A 52 13.53 -0.17 -5.52
CA ALA A 52 14.66 -1.08 -5.37
C ALA A 52 14.28 -2.53 -5.74
N TRP A 53 15.22 -3.26 -6.34
CA TRP A 53 15.10 -4.70 -6.59
C TRP A 53 14.76 -5.46 -5.29
N GLY A 54 13.86 -6.45 -5.40
CA GLY A 54 13.36 -7.25 -4.28
C GLY A 54 12.23 -6.59 -3.49
N THR A 55 11.89 -5.33 -3.78
CA THR A 55 10.77 -4.64 -3.12
C THR A 55 9.45 -5.31 -3.47
N THR A 56 8.62 -5.58 -2.48
CA THR A 56 7.24 -6.03 -2.69
C THR A 56 6.28 -4.85 -2.56
N LEU A 57 5.46 -4.67 -3.59
CA LEU A 57 4.40 -3.68 -3.69
C LEU A 57 3.05 -4.36 -3.46
N VAL A 58 2.14 -3.64 -2.81
CA VAL A 58 0.79 -4.08 -2.46
C VAL A 58 -0.21 -3.26 -3.26
N GLU A 59 -1.26 -3.91 -3.74
CA GLU A 59 -2.40 -3.26 -4.37
C GLU A 59 -3.24 -2.51 -3.34
N LEU A 60 -3.49 -1.22 -3.56
CA LEU A 60 -4.06 -0.30 -2.57
C LEU A 60 -5.52 0.09 -2.83
N THR A 61 -6.09 -0.23 -4.00
CA THR A 61 -7.47 0.13 -4.34
C THR A 61 -8.48 -0.91 -3.86
N GLY A 62 -8.05 -2.15 -3.62
CA GLY A 62 -8.90 -3.29 -3.26
C GLY A 62 -9.49 -4.01 -4.47
N ASN A 63 -9.21 -3.54 -5.69
CA ASN A 63 -9.72 -4.17 -6.92
C ASN A 63 -9.08 -5.54 -7.18
N ALA A 64 -7.85 -5.79 -6.69
CA ALA A 64 -7.23 -7.11 -6.80
C ALA A 64 -8.00 -8.18 -6.02
N ALA A 65 -8.35 -7.88 -4.76
CA ALA A 65 -9.13 -8.78 -3.92
C ALA A 65 -10.54 -9.04 -4.47
N ALA A 66 -11.14 -8.04 -5.12
CA ALA A 66 -12.49 -8.13 -5.67
C ALA A 66 -12.59 -8.91 -7.00
N ASP A 67 -11.57 -8.83 -7.85
CA ASP A 67 -11.60 -9.41 -9.21
C ASP A 67 -10.89 -10.77 -9.31
N GLY A 68 -9.77 -10.95 -8.61
CA GLY A 68 -8.99 -12.19 -8.61
C GLY A 68 -8.12 -12.45 -9.85
N ASN A 69 -8.24 -11.67 -10.95
CA ASN A 69 -7.39 -11.86 -12.13
C ASN A 69 -6.08 -11.04 -12.09
N VAL A 70 -6.01 -10.05 -11.22
CA VAL A 70 -4.83 -9.23 -10.96
C VAL A 70 -4.28 -9.52 -9.56
N PRO A 71 -2.95 -9.50 -9.37
CA PRO A 71 -2.34 -9.88 -8.10
C PRO A 71 -2.54 -8.81 -7.03
N GLU A 72 -2.61 -9.23 -5.78
CA GLU A 72 -2.54 -8.31 -4.63
C GLU A 72 -1.09 -7.86 -4.38
N LEU A 73 -0.11 -8.68 -4.77
CA LEU A 73 1.31 -8.44 -4.56
C LEU A 73 2.09 -8.46 -5.88
N VAL A 74 2.94 -7.44 -6.07
CA VAL A 74 3.88 -7.35 -7.18
C VAL A 74 5.28 -7.19 -6.62
N THR A 75 6.23 -7.99 -7.07
CA THR A 75 7.62 -7.83 -6.65
C THR A 75 8.46 -7.28 -7.78
N VAL A 76 9.33 -6.34 -7.38
CA VAL A 76 10.28 -5.70 -8.25
C VAL A 76 11.44 -6.65 -8.51
N ASP A 77 11.63 -6.98 -9.78
CA ASP A 77 12.71 -7.81 -10.28
C ASP A 77 13.71 -6.99 -11.11
N ASN A 78 14.71 -7.66 -11.67
CA ASN A 78 15.57 -7.14 -12.71
C ASN A 78 15.87 -8.26 -13.72
N ASP A 79 16.29 -7.89 -14.92
CA ASP A 79 16.68 -8.89 -15.95
C ASP A 79 18.01 -9.58 -15.62
N TYR A 80 18.87 -8.89 -14.88
CA TYR A 80 20.17 -9.37 -14.42
C TYR A 80 20.59 -8.59 -13.17
N TYR A 81 21.55 -9.14 -12.41
CA TYR A 81 22.08 -8.50 -11.20
C TYR A 81 22.62 -7.09 -11.52
N GLU A 82 22.13 -6.07 -10.81
CA GLU A 82 22.40 -4.63 -11.06
C GLU A 82 21.75 -4.01 -12.32
N GLY A 83 20.86 -4.73 -13.01
CA GLY A 83 20.04 -4.17 -14.07
C GLY A 83 18.95 -3.21 -13.57
N PRO A 84 18.32 -2.43 -14.48
CA PRO A 84 17.18 -1.58 -14.13
C PRO A 84 16.07 -2.40 -13.46
N SER A 85 15.50 -1.84 -12.39
CA SER A 85 14.37 -2.43 -11.70
C SER A 85 13.15 -2.48 -12.60
N LYS A 86 12.47 -3.63 -12.62
CA LYS A 86 11.27 -3.87 -13.40
C LYS A 86 10.18 -4.48 -12.54
N ALA A 87 8.92 -4.32 -12.98
CA ALA A 87 7.78 -4.96 -12.37
C ALA A 87 6.89 -5.56 -13.46
N THR A 88 6.54 -6.84 -13.33
CA THR A 88 5.49 -7.45 -14.13
C THR A 88 4.14 -7.18 -13.47
N VAL A 89 3.25 -6.51 -14.18
CA VAL A 89 1.96 -6.05 -13.67
C VAL A 89 0.82 -6.48 -14.58
N ARG A 90 -0.36 -6.68 -13.99
CA ARG A 90 -1.62 -6.85 -14.71
C ARG A 90 -2.51 -5.66 -14.42
N SER A 91 -2.94 -4.96 -15.46
CA SER A 91 -3.92 -3.89 -15.36
C SER A 91 -5.30 -4.46 -15.64
N LEU A 92 -6.22 -4.30 -14.68
CA LEU A 92 -7.59 -4.73 -14.82
C LEU A 92 -8.30 -3.86 -15.85
N ARG A 93 -9.02 -4.47 -16.80
CA ARG A 93 -9.86 -3.74 -17.74
C ARG A 93 -11.08 -3.17 -17.03
N ASN A 94 -11.63 -2.09 -17.55
CA ASN A 94 -12.75 -1.43 -16.92
C ASN A 94 -14.04 -2.27 -16.93
N ASP A 95 -14.23 -3.13 -17.96
CA ASP A 95 -15.36 -4.05 -18.10
C ASP A 95 -16.71 -3.36 -17.81
N GLY A 96 -16.87 -2.15 -18.38
CA GLY A 96 -18.04 -1.29 -18.21
C GLY A 96 -18.31 -0.77 -16.79
N GLY A 97 -17.43 -1.02 -15.83
CA GLY A 97 -17.54 -0.58 -14.42
C GLY A 97 -16.60 0.58 -14.06
N ASP A 98 -16.26 0.70 -12.78
CA ASP A 98 -15.30 1.68 -12.24
C ASP A 98 -14.08 0.96 -11.62
N ARG A 99 -13.49 0.02 -12.37
CA ARG A 99 -12.41 -0.87 -11.87
C ARG A 99 -11.15 -0.86 -12.72
N GLY A 100 -11.13 -0.08 -13.80
CA GLY A 100 -9.99 0.09 -14.70
C GLY A 100 -8.80 0.85 -14.12
N TYR A 101 -8.63 0.86 -12.79
CA TYR A 101 -7.52 1.51 -12.12
C TYR A 101 -6.98 0.66 -10.98
N LEU A 102 -5.66 0.56 -10.90
CA LEU A 102 -4.93 -0.11 -9.84
C LEU A 102 -3.79 0.80 -9.36
N VAL A 103 -3.50 0.73 -8.07
CA VAL A 103 -2.37 1.45 -7.48
C VAL A 103 -1.57 0.47 -6.65
N TYR A 104 -0.35 0.21 -7.08
CA TYR A 104 0.62 -0.57 -6.32
C TYR A 104 1.57 0.38 -5.59
N GLY A 105 1.80 0.15 -4.30
CA GLY A 105 2.73 0.94 -3.51
C GLY A 105 3.35 0.14 -2.38
N LEU A 106 4.26 0.78 -1.63
CA LEU A 106 4.77 0.17 -0.40
C LEU A 106 3.62 -0.07 0.57
N ALA A 107 3.66 -1.21 1.24
CA ALA A 107 2.67 -1.53 2.24
C ALA A 107 2.64 -0.47 3.35
N PRO A 108 1.45 0.03 3.74
CA PRO A 108 1.35 0.98 4.84
C PRO A 108 1.83 0.30 6.14
N PRO A 109 2.45 1.05 7.06
CA PRO A 109 2.76 0.54 8.39
C PRO A 109 1.48 0.01 9.06
N GLN A 110 1.53 -1.20 9.59
CA GLN A 110 0.42 -1.79 10.34
C GLN A 110 0.54 -1.39 11.81
N ALA A 111 -0.59 -1.16 12.47
CA ALA A 111 -0.61 -0.85 13.89
C ALA A 111 -1.98 -1.15 14.50
N ALA A 112 -2.01 -1.95 15.57
CA ALA A 112 -3.25 -2.18 16.32
C ALA A 112 -3.80 -0.89 16.97
N TRP A 113 -2.92 0.07 17.30
CA TRP A 113 -3.28 1.32 18.00
C TRP A 113 -2.81 2.59 17.29
N GLY A 114 -2.08 2.46 16.18
CA GLY A 114 -1.57 3.58 15.37
C GLY A 114 -0.85 4.66 16.16
N VAL A 115 -1.30 5.89 15.95
CA VAL A 115 -0.88 7.06 16.72
C VAL A 115 -1.81 7.23 17.91
N GLY A 116 -1.27 7.07 19.12
CA GLY A 116 -1.96 7.34 20.39
C GLY A 116 -1.54 8.66 20.99
N LEU A 117 -2.48 9.31 21.68
CA LEU A 117 -2.22 10.48 22.50
C LEU A 117 -2.40 10.10 23.98
N THR A 118 -1.48 10.51 24.83
CA THR A 118 -1.67 10.45 26.29
C THR A 118 -1.99 11.84 26.81
N ASN A 119 -2.67 11.91 27.95
CA ASN A 119 -3.14 13.17 28.55
C ASN A 119 -4.30 13.83 27.78
N VAL A 120 -5.18 13.00 27.21
CA VAL A 120 -6.40 13.44 26.53
C VAL A 120 -7.46 13.70 27.59
N ALA A 121 -7.92 14.95 27.69
CA ALA A 121 -8.91 15.37 28.67
C ALA A 121 -10.31 14.86 28.29
N GLU A 122 -10.66 14.94 27.01
CA GLU A 122 -11.88 14.38 26.45
C GLU A 122 -11.69 13.98 24.99
N VAL A 123 -12.49 13.03 24.53
CA VAL A 123 -12.62 12.70 23.11
C VAL A 123 -14.01 13.13 22.68
N LEU A 124 -14.08 14.06 21.74
CA LEU A 124 -15.32 14.40 21.06
C LEU A 124 -15.52 13.37 19.94
N PRO A 125 -16.52 12.48 20.03
CA PRO A 125 -16.64 11.39 19.09
C PRO A 125 -16.96 11.92 17.68
N GLY A 126 -16.39 11.25 16.68
CA GLY A 126 -16.87 11.32 15.32
C GLY A 126 -18.26 10.71 15.20
N GLY A 127 -18.90 10.93 14.07
CA GLY A 127 -20.24 10.45 13.77
C GLY A 127 -20.38 10.07 12.30
N MET A 128 -21.42 9.30 12.02
CA MET A 128 -21.79 8.96 10.65
C MET A 128 -22.53 10.15 10.01
N PRO A 129 -22.10 10.62 8.82
CA PRO A 129 -22.79 11.68 8.10
C PRO A 129 -24.29 11.40 7.96
N ALA A 130 -25.11 12.36 8.37
CA ALA A 130 -26.55 12.29 8.15
C ALA A 130 -26.88 12.48 6.67
N ALA A 131 -27.99 11.89 6.22
CA ALA A 131 -28.39 11.91 4.80
C ALA A 131 -28.79 13.31 4.27
N ASN A 132 -28.98 14.31 5.14
CA ASN A 132 -29.27 15.68 4.72
C ASN A 132 -28.03 16.57 4.85
N ASP A 133 -27.87 17.50 3.90
CA ASP A 133 -26.66 18.31 3.75
C ASP A 133 -26.35 19.18 4.98
N TYR A 134 -27.38 19.71 5.64
CA TYR A 134 -27.21 20.57 6.82
C TYR A 134 -26.62 19.80 8.00
N ALA A 135 -27.19 18.63 8.33
CA ALA A 135 -26.69 17.80 9.42
C ALA A 135 -25.35 17.12 9.07
N ASN A 136 -25.14 16.76 7.79
CA ASN A 136 -23.84 16.32 7.29
C ASN A 136 -22.76 17.38 7.54
N GLY A 137 -23.04 18.65 7.22
CA GLY A 137 -22.12 19.77 7.42
C GLY A 137 -21.73 20.06 8.87
N LEU A 138 -22.45 19.50 9.84
CA LEU A 138 -22.16 19.60 11.28
C LEU A 138 -21.50 18.34 11.85
N THR A 139 -21.46 17.24 11.09
CA THR A 139 -20.98 15.94 11.58
C THR A 139 -19.47 15.85 11.46
N ARG A 140 -18.80 15.52 12.57
CA ARG A 140 -17.37 15.21 12.56
C ARG A 140 -17.18 13.80 12.00
N LEU A 141 -16.28 13.64 11.04
CA LEU A 141 -16.00 12.32 10.44
C LEU A 141 -15.10 11.43 11.32
N THR A 142 -14.33 12.05 12.21
CA THR A 142 -13.36 11.38 13.07
C THR A 142 -13.41 11.96 14.47
N ASP A 143 -13.00 11.15 15.45
CA ASP A 143 -12.81 11.59 16.82
C ASP A 143 -11.83 12.78 16.90
N LEU A 144 -12.15 13.74 17.77
CA LEU A 144 -11.25 14.84 18.13
C LEU A 144 -10.83 14.70 19.58
N HIS A 145 -9.53 14.57 19.79
CA HIS A 145 -8.94 14.46 21.12
C HIS A 145 -8.62 15.86 21.63
N VAL A 146 -9.20 16.26 22.75
CA VAL A 146 -8.99 17.58 23.37
C VAL A 146 -7.92 17.46 24.45
N ILE A 147 -6.91 18.34 24.36
CA ILE A 147 -5.84 18.48 25.34
C ILE A 147 -6.04 19.83 26.04
N THR A 148 -6.22 19.82 27.36
CA THR A 148 -6.38 21.04 28.17
C THR A 148 -5.15 21.38 29.01
N GLU A 149 -4.19 20.47 29.11
CA GLU A 149 -2.94 20.70 29.83
C GLU A 149 -1.85 21.31 28.93
N ASP A 150 -0.83 21.91 29.53
CA ASP A 150 0.29 22.55 28.83
C ASP A 150 1.22 21.54 28.11
N ARG A 151 0.99 20.22 28.30
CA ARG A 151 1.77 19.15 27.67
C ARG A 151 0.92 17.90 27.40
N PHE A 152 1.27 17.20 26.34
CA PHE A 152 0.76 15.86 26.02
C PHE A 152 1.88 15.04 25.37
N ASN A 153 1.71 13.73 25.30
CA ASN A 153 2.63 12.87 24.56
C ASN A 153 1.94 12.25 23.36
N VAL A 154 2.70 12.12 22.28
CA VAL A 154 2.33 11.38 21.08
C VAL A 154 3.11 10.07 21.08
N CYS A 155 2.41 8.95 20.97
CA CYS A 155 3.02 7.63 20.82
C CYS A 155 2.65 7.07 19.45
N LEU A 156 3.64 6.63 18.69
CA LEU A 156 3.41 5.86 17.46
C LEU A 156 3.80 4.41 17.73
N THR A 157 2.81 3.52 17.71
CA THR A 157 3.06 2.08 17.77
C THR A 157 2.95 1.52 16.36
N THR A 158 3.99 0.88 15.86
CA THR A 158 3.95 0.16 14.58
C THR A 158 4.26 -1.30 14.81
N GLN A 159 3.55 -2.15 14.09
CA GLN A 159 3.82 -3.58 13.99
C GLN A 159 4.50 -3.87 12.65
N PRO A 160 5.30 -4.93 12.60
CA PRO A 160 5.78 -5.47 11.34
C PRO A 160 4.62 -5.82 10.41
N VAL A 161 4.78 -5.51 9.13
CA VAL A 161 3.75 -5.75 8.12
C VAL A 161 3.82 -7.19 7.64
N THR A 162 2.74 -7.95 7.78
CA THR A 162 2.62 -9.27 7.16
C THR A 162 1.82 -9.13 5.88
N LEU A 163 2.39 -9.53 4.74
CA LEU A 163 1.78 -9.42 3.42
C LEU A 163 1.25 -10.77 2.95
N SER A 164 -0.01 -11.03 3.26
CA SER A 164 -0.72 -12.17 2.67
C SER A 164 -1.39 -11.71 1.38
N GLY A 165 -1.22 -12.48 0.31
CA GLY A 165 -1.94 -12.20 -0.94
C GLY A 165 -1.39 -12.96 -2.13
N THR A 166 -2.12 -12.89 -3.25
CA THR A 166 -1.69 -13.52 -4.49
C THR A 166 -0.55 -12.72 -5.15
N ARG A 167 0.52 -13.42 -5.57
CA ARG A 167 1.66 -12.83 -6.27
C ARG A 167 1.76 -13.40 -7.68
N LEU A 168 2.23 -12.59 -8.63
CA LEU A 168 2.57 -13.06 -9.97
C LEU A 168 3.88 -13.85 -9.95
N GLU A 169 3.86 -15.07 -9.44
CA GLU A 169 4.94 -16.03 -9.66
C GLU A 169 4.34 -17.40 -9.99
N ASP A 170 4.68 -17.90 -11.19
CA ASP A 170 4.60 -19.28 -11.67
C ASP A 170 3.28 -20.06 -11.47
N GLY A 171 2.16 -19.38 -11.22
CA GLY A 171 0.86 -20.03 -11.02
C GLY A 171 0.65 -20.64 -9.64
N TRP A 172 1.42 -20.20 -8.63
CA TRP A 172 1.31 -20.66 -7.24
C TRP A 172 0.94 -19.50 -6.30
N THR A 173 0.04 -19.75 -5.35
CA THR A 173 -0.30 -18.80 -4.28
C THR A 173 0.76 -18.86 -3.18
N TRP A 174 1.45 -17.75 -2.92
CA TRP A 174 2.45 -17.62 -1.87
C TRP A 174 1.96 -16.72 -0.74
N THR A 175 2.29 -17.05 0.50
CA THR A 175 2.14 -16.12 1.64
C THR A 175 3.53 -15.62 2.01
N SER A 176 3.81 -14.32 1.88
CA SER A 176 5.09 -13.75 2.30
C SER A 176 4.95 -13.05 3.67
N THR A 177 5.96 -13.18 4.51
CA THR A 177 6.02 -12.47 5.79
C THR A 177 7.26 -11.59 5.78
N SER A 178 7.09 -10.27 5.75
CA SER A 178 8.20 -9.32 5.71
C SER A 178 8.16 -8.40 6.94
N THR A 179 8.85 -8.80 7.99
CA THR A 179 8.86 -8.08 9.27
C THR A 179 9.76 -6.83 9.21
N ILE A 180 9.19 -5.63 9.27
CA ILE A 180 9.93 -4.36 9.49
C ILE A 180 9.50 -3.76 10.84
N SER A 181 10.41 -3.65 11.82
CA SER A 181 10.15 -3.05 13.13
C SER A 181 11.09 -1.88 13.43
N ARG A 182 10.55 -0.72 13.81
CA ARG A 182 11.28 0.38 14.44
C ARG A 182 10.41 1.05 15.50
N CYS A 183 10.84 1.03 16.76
CA CYS A 183 10.30 1.91 17.80
C CYS A 183 11.10 3.22 17.80
N CYS A 184 10.42 4.37 17.74
CA CYS A 184 11.05 5.66 18.00
C CYS A 184 10.58 6.17 19.35
N THR A 185 11.48 6.19 20.34
CA THR A 185 11.27 6.87 21.62
C THR A 185 11.99 8.22 21.54
N THR A 186 11.27 9.29 21.23
CA THR A 186 11.83 10.65 21.35
C THR A 186 11.72 11.10 22.80
N THR A 187 12.66 10.67 23.63
CA THR A 187 13.09 11.47 24.79
C THR A 187 14.09 12.49 24.26
N GLY A 188 14.09 13.72 24.79
CA GLY A 188 14.84 14.88 24.28
C GLY A 188 16.38 14.82 24.34
N SER A 189 16.99 13.72 23.88
CA SER A 189 18.41 13.61 23.57
C SER A 189 18.57 12.72 22.32
N SER A 190 19.35 13.22 21.37
CA SER A 190 19.56 12.64 20.04
C SER A 190 19.93 11.14 20.09
N PRO A 191 19.15 10.22 19.49
CA PRO A 191 19.55 8.82 19.37
C PRO A 191 20.32 8.59 18.06
N ALA A 192 21.42 7.85 18.17
CA ALA A 192 22.19 7.37 17.03
C ALA A 192 21.36 6.38 16.19
N VAL A 193 21.32 6.59 14.87
CA VAL A 193 20.61 5.74 13.91
C VAL A 193 21.50 4.54 13.56
N GLY A 194 21.15 3.35 14.06
CA GLY A 194 21.69 2.08 13.56
C GLY A 194 20.95 1.60 12.29
N PRO A 195 21.60 0.80 11.42
CA PRO A 195 20.98 0.25 10.21
C PRO A 195 19.86 -0.75 10.55
N ALA A 196 18.82 -0.79 9.71
CA ALA A 196 17.71 -1.75 9.84
C ALA A 196 18.20 -3.17 9.52
N ALA A 197 17.85 -4.13 10.37
CA ALA A 197 18.02 -5.55 10.08
C ALA A 197 16.80 -6.05 9.28
N ILE A 198 17.05 -6.56 8.07
CA ILE A 198 16.08 -7.31 7.27
C ILE A 198 16.19 -8.78 7.71
N SER A 199 15.09 -9.39 8.15
CA SER A 199 15.07 -10.82 8.48
C SER A 199 14.87 -11.64 7.20
N PRO A 200 15.56 -12.79 7.02
CA PRO A 200 15.44 -13.59 5.81
C PRO A 200 14.06 -14.26 5.70
N GLU A 201 13.55 -14.25 4.47
CA GLU A 201 12.32 -14.90 4.02
C GLU A 201 12.27 -16.39 4.44
N THR A 202 11.22 -16.80 5.16
CA THR A 202 11.00 -18.22 5.49
C THR A 202 10.12 -18.84 4.42
N ARG A 203 10.69 -19.74 3.60
CA ARG A 203 10.00 -20.45 2.52
C ARG A 203 9.41 -21.75 3.06
N SER A 204 8.11 -21.96 2.90
CA SER A 204 7.48 -23.25 3.17
C SER A 204 6.54 -23.63 2.03
N PRO A 205 6.90 -24.60 1.18
CA PRO A 205 6.00 -25.09 0.14
C PRO A 205 4.94 -26.00 0.77
N THR A 206 3.66 -25.67 0.58
CA THR A 206 2.57 -26.64 0.76
C THR A 206 2.31 -27.31 -0.59
N MET A 207 2.55 -28.62 -0.67
CA MET A 207 2.26 -29.40 -1.88
C MET A 207 0.75 -29.48 -2.12
N PRO A 208 0.28 -29.42 -3.37
CA PRO A 208 -1.10 -29.75 -3.68
C PRO A 208 -1.26 -31.28 -3.62
N THR A 209 -2.27 -31.73 -2.88
CA THR A 209 -2.76 -33.09 -2.97
C THR A 209 -3.46 -33.27 -4.31
N TRP A 210 -2.86 -34.06 -5.20
CA TRP A 210 -3.51 -34.55 -6.41
C TRP A 210 -4.60 -35.55 -6.00
N GLY A 211 -5.85 -35.23 -6.33
CA GLY A 211 -6.99 -36.17 -6.31
C GLY A 211 -7.25 -36.71 -7.70
#